data_AF-A0A081RUY5-F1
#
_entry.id   AF-A0A081RUY5-F1
#
_cell.length_a   1.000
_cell.length_b   1.000
_cell.length_c   1.000
_cell.angle_alpha   90.00
_cell.angle_beta   90.00
_cell.angle_gamma   90.00
#
_symmetry.space_group_name_H-M   'P 1'
#
loop_
_entity.id
_entity.type
_entity.pdbx_description
1 polymer ?
#
loop_
_entity_poly.entity_id
_entity_poly.type
_entity_poly.pdbx_seq_one_letter_code
_entity_poly.pdbx_strand_id
1 'polypeptide(L)'
;MFELIFHEEANNEIQSLDEVMRGKTVLAIDKLEARGNTLRYPATEPLRDGLFQLRVGNKDITRTIFAYATGRRIYILRTFIKKTPKTPASEIKLALQRLEEMTNES
;
A
#
# COMPACT_ATOMS: atom_id res chain seq x y z
N MET A 1 -11.81 12.78 -2.45
CA MET A 1 -11.60 11.34 -2.26
C MET A 1 -10.80 10.83 -3.44
N PHE A 2 -9.80 10.01 -3.17
CA PHE A 2 -9.02 9.32 -4.20
C PHE A 2 -9.74 8.03 -4.58
N GLU A 3 -9.59 7.60 -5.83
CA GLU A 3 -10.03 6.28 -6.27
C GLU A 3 -8.94 5.27 -5.92
N LEU A 4 -9.28 4.21 -5.17
CA LEU A 4 -8.35 3.12 -4.86
C LEU A 4 -8.53 1.98 -5.85
N ILE A 5 -7.45 1.61 -6.52
CA ILE A 5 -7.42 0.51 -7.49
C ILE A 5 -6.51 -0.56 -6.91
N PHE A 6 -7.06 -1.73 -6.61
CA PHE A 6 -6.33 -2.81 -5.97
C PHE A 6 -5.83 -3.79 -7.01
N HIS A 7 -4.55 -4.15 -6.92
CA HIS A 7 -4.09 -5.38 -7.54
C HIS A 7 -4.78 -6.57 -6.86
N GLU A 8 -5.20 -7.58 -7.62
CA GLU A 8 -5.93 -8.75 -7.10
C GLU A 8 -5.20 -9.39 -5.91
N GLU A 9 -3.91 -9.69 -6.09
CA GLU A 9 -3.08 -10.26 -5.03
C GLU A 9 -2.91 -9.32 -3.82
N ALA A 10 -2.91 -8.00 -4.01
CA ALA A 10 -2.83 -7.07 -2.89
C ALA A 10 -4.09 -7.13 -2.02
N ASN A 11 -5.24 -7.33 -2.64
CA ASN A 11 -6.49 -7.59 -1.92
C ASN A 11 -6.44 -8.93 -1.18
N ASN A 12 -5.98 -10.01 -1.84
CA ASN A 12 -5.81 -11.33 -1.22
C ASN A 12 -4.89 -11.28 0.01
N GLU A 13 -3.78 -10.53 -0.08
CA GLU A 13 -2.85 -10.32 1.03
C GLU A 13 -3.50 -9.61 2.22
N ILE A 14 -4.32 -8.57 1.97
CA ILE A 14 -5.06 -7.89 3.04
C ILE A 14 -6.04 -8.86 3.71
N GLN A 15 -6.73 -9.70 2.94
CA GLN A 15 -7.65 -10.69 3.47
C GLN A 15 -6.95 -11.79 4.29
N SER A 16 -5.68 -12.08 3.96
CA SER A 16 -4.85 -13.08 4.65
C SER A 16 -4.31 -12.63 6.02
N LEU A 17 -4.42 -11.33 6.34
CA LEU A 17 -4.01 -10.80 7.64
C LEU A 17 -4.90 -11.34 8.76
N ASP A 18 -4.36 -11.39 9.99
CA ASP A 18 -5.19 -11.62 11.16
C ASP A 18 -6.29 -10.57 11.27
N GLU A 19 -7.42 -10.93 11.89
CA GLU A 19 -8.63 -10.11 11.92
C GLU A 19 -8.39 -8.68 12.42
N VAL A 20 -7.55 -8.54 13.45
CA VAL A 20 -7.22 -7.23 14.05
C VAL A 20 -6.39 -6.39 13.09
N MET A 21 -5.35 -6.96 12.48
CA MET A 21 -4.50 -6.25 11.54
C MET A 21 -5.21 -5.95 10.23
N ARG A 22 -6.10 -6.84 9.76
CA ARG A 22 -6.97 -6.59 8.61
C ARG A 22 -7.85 -5.37 8.86
N GLY A 23 -8.58 -5.33 9.99
CA GLY A 23 -9.43 -4.19 10.33
C GLY A 23 -8.68 -2.86 10.43
N LYS A 24 -7.49 -2.88 11.05
CA LYS A 24 -6.61 -1.69 11.12
C LYS A 24 -6.09 -1.27 9.75
N THR A 25 -5.78 -2.23 8.87
CA THR A 25 -5.27 -1.96 7.52
C THR A 25 -6.36 -1.35 6.65
N VAL A 26 -7.57 -1.89 6.68
CA VAL A 26 -8.74 -1.31 6.00
C VAL A 26 -8.97 0.12 6.47
N LEU A 27 -9.01 0.36 7.78
CA LEU A 27 -9.19 1.73 8.30
C LEU A 27 -8.08 2.71 7.87
N ALA A 28 -6.84 2.21 7.73
CA ALA A 28 -5.73 3.03 7.26
C ALA A 28 -5.85 3.33 5.75
N ILE A 29 -6.37 2.38 4.98
CA ILE A 29 -6.66 2.52 3.55
C ILE A 29 -7.82 3.51 3.34
N ASP A 30 -8.87 3.47 4.14
CA ASP A 30 -9.97 4.45 4.09
C ASP A 30 -9.46 5.89 4.35
N LYS A 31 -8.50 6.04 5.28
CA LYS A 31 -7.84 7.33 5.51
C LYS A 31 -6.99 7.76 4.31
N LEU A 32 -6.34 6.83 3.64
CA LEU A 32 -5.57 7.08 2.43
C LEU A 32 -6.49 7.51 1.29
N GLU A 33 -7.65 6.89 1.13
CA GLU A 33 -8.68 7.29 0.17
C GLU A 33 -9.17 8.73 0.42
N ALA A 34 -9.47 9.06 1.67
CA ALA A 34 -10.00 10.37 2.04
C ALA A 34 -8.97 11.49 1.89
N ARG A 35 -7.69 11.23 2.25
CA ARG A 35 -6.65 12.25 2.41
C ARG A 35 -5.58 12.22 1.32
N GLY A 36 -5.37 11.09 0.67
CA GLY A 36 -4.29 10.83 -0.30
C GLY A 36 -2.95 11.42 0.12
N ASN A 37 -2.39 12.29 -0.71
CA ASN A 37 -1.07 12.91 -0.51
C ASN A 37 -0.93 13.81 0.73
N THR A 38 -2.04 14.15 1.40
CA THR A 38 -2.01 14.86 2.68
C THR A 38 -1.84 13.93 3.88
N LEU A 39 -2.05 12.62 3.70
CA LEU A 39 -1.67 11.61 4.68
C LEU A 39 -0.16 11.45 4.64
N ARG A 40 0.54 12.01 5.63
CA ARG A 40 2.01 12.02 5.74
C ARG A 40 2.48 11.14 6.90
N TYR A 41 3.79 11.18 7.17
CA TYR A 41 4.39 10.58 8.36
C TYR A 41 3.62 10.96 9.65
N PRO A 42 3.37 10.01 10.57
CA PRO A 42 3.90 8.63 10.63
C PRO A 42 3.10 7.59 9.83
N ALA A 43 1.96 7.96 9.26
CA ALA A 43 1.07 7.01 8.59
C ALA A 43 1.62 6.54 7.24
N THR A 44 2.22 7.43 6.46
CA THR A 44 2.83 7.11 5.18
C THR A 44 4.29 7.54 5.11
N GLU A 45 5.05 6.89 4.25
CA GLU A 45 6.45 7.19 4.01
C GLU A 45 6.78 6.98 2.53
N PRO A 46 7.51 7.89 1.86
CA PRO A 46 7.99 7.65 0.52
C PRO A 46 9.00 6.49 0.52
N LEU A 47 8.90 5.63 -0.48
CA LEU A 47 9.91 4.63 -0.79
C LEU A 47 10.81 5.14 -1.92
N ARG A 48 10.88 4.41 -3.02
CA ARG A 48 11.67 4.74 -4.21
C ARG A 48 10.79 4.56 -5.45
N ASP A 49 11.24 5.08 -6.59
CA ASP A 49 10.61 4.81 -7.89
C ASP A 49 9.11 5.17 -7.93
N GLY A 50 8.73 6.25 -7.23
CA GLY A 50 7.34 6.71 -7.15
C GLY A 50 6.43 5.91 -6.20
N LEU A 51 6.98 4.90 -5.51
CA LEU A 51 6.26 4.11 -4.51
C LEU A 51 6.23 4.78 -3.14
N PHE A 52 5.17 4.50 -2.41
CA PHE A 52 4.95 4.90 -1.03
C PHE A 52 4.54 3.68 -0.21
N GLN A 53 4.77 3.74 1.10
CA GLN A 53 4.26 2.73 2.04
C GLN A 53 3.32 3.36 3.06
N LEU A 54 2.20 2.68 3.30
CA LEU A 54 1.31 2.91 4.42
C LEU A 54 1.73 2.00 5.58
N ARG A 55 1.79 2.56 6.78
CA ARG A 55 2.31 1.90 7.99
C ARG A 55 1.17 1.66 8.97
N VAL A 56 0.97 0.39 9.35
CA VAL A 56 -0.17 -0.04 10.17
C VAL A 56 0.30 -0.92 11.33
N GLY A 57 -0.35 -0.72 12.48
CA GLY A 57 -0.12 -1.50 13.70
C GLY A 57 1.00 -0.97 14.58
N ASN A 58 1.15 -1.59 15.75
CA ASN A 58 2.17 -1.20 16.71
C ASN A 58 3.56 -1.47 16.13
N LYS A 59 4.46 -0.49 16.19
CA LYS A 59 5.78 -0.59 15.54
C LYS A 59 5.69 -0.85 14.03
N ASP A 60 4.62 -0.50 13.32
CA ASP A 60 4.48 -0.65 11.86
C ASP A 60 4.62 -2.09 11.37
N ILE A 61 3.92 -3.04 12.01
CA ILE A 61 3.98 -4.48 11.70
C ILE A 61 3.51 -4.76 10.27
N THR A 62 2.46 -4.10 9.81
CA THR A 62 1.94 -4.27 8.44
C THR A 62 2.32 -3.07 7.59
N ARG A 63 2.79 -3.36 6.38
CA ARG A 63 3.09 -2.35 5.36
C ARG A 63 2.28 -2.62 4.10
N THR A 64 1.66 -1.58 3.57
CA THR A 64 0.98 -1.60 2.28
C THR A 64 1.69 -0.65 1.33
N ILE A 65 2.25 -1.18 0.24
CA ILE A 65 2.91 -0.40 -0.81
C ILE A 65 1.86 0.06 -1.82
N PHE A 66 1.94 1.33 -2.20
CA PHE A 66 1.03 1.96 -3.14
C PHE A 66 1.74 3.00 -4.02
N ALA A 67 1.09 3.40 -5.11
CA ALA A 67 1.56 4.46 -6.01
C ALA A 67 0.44 5.46 -6.30
N TYR A 68 0.77 6.75 -6.40
CA TYR A 68 -0.17 7.76 -6.89
C TYR A 68 -0.21 7.75 -8.42
N ALA A 69 -1.39 7.98 -8.98
CA ALA A 69 -1.59 8.15 -10.41
C ALA A 69 -2.39 9.43 -10.72
N THR A 70 -2.45 9.77 -12.00
CA THR A 70 -3.26 10.91 -12.48
C THR A 70 -4.74 10.70 -12.17
N GLY A 71 -5.51 11.79 -12.12
CA GLY A 71 -6.96 11.70 -11.87
C GLY A 71 -7.36 11.35 -10.43
N ARG A 72 -6.49 11.60 -9.44
CA ARG A 72 -6.72 11.23 -8.02
C ARG A 72 -6.88 9.72 -7.81
N ARG A 73 -6.08 8.93 -8.51
CA ARG A 73 -6.03 7.47 -8.35
C ARG A 73 -4.87 7.04 -7.47
N ILE A 74 -5.05 5.95 -6.75
CA ILE A 74 -4.01 5.30 -5.96
C ILE A 74 -4.06 3.79 -6.26
N TYR A 75 -2.94 3.26 -6.74
CA TYR A 75 -2.78 1.82 -6.94
C TYR A 75 -2.29 1.18 -5.64
N ILE A 76 -3.06 0.22 -5.12
CA ILE A 76 -2.66 -0.61 -3.97
C ILE A 76 -2.02 -1.89 -4.50
N LEU A 77 -0.72 -2.03 -4.27
CA LEU A 77 0.13 -2.95 -5.03
C LEU A 77 0.55 -4.18 -4.23
N ARG A 78 0.79 -4.03 -2.93
CA ARG A 78 1.31 -5.11 -2.08
C ARG A 78 1.05 -4.82 -0.61
N THR A 79 0.61 -5.81 0.16
CA THR A 79 0.49 -5.76 1.61
C THR A 79 1.24 -6.93 2.24
N PHE A 80 2.05 -6.68 3.27
CA PHE A 80 2.81 -7.73 3.94
C PHE A 80 3.11 -7.38 5.40
N ILE A 81 3.35 -8.42 6.19
CA ILE A 81 3.88 -8.30 7.56
C ILE A 81 5.40 -8.15 7.48
N LYS A 82 5.96 -7.05 8.00
CA LYS A 82 7.39 -6.83 7.96
C LYS A 82 8.12 -7.87 8.82
N LYS A 83 9.18 -8.44 8.25
CA LYS A 83 10.14 -9.30 8.96
C LYS A 83 11.46 -8.58 9.27
N THR A 84 11.68 -7.45 8.62
CA THR A 84 12.91 -6.66 8.70
C THR A 84 12.59 -5.18 8.97
N PRO A 85 13.51 -4.40 9.55
CA PRO A 85 13.29 -2.97 9.80
C PRO A 85 13.03 -2.17 8.52
N LYS A 86 13.78 -2.46 7.46
CA LYS A 86 13.65 -1.86 6.13
C LYS A 86 12.75 -2.72 5.24
N THR A 87 12.04 -2.08 4.32
CA THR A 87 11.23 -2.78 3.31
C THR A 87 12.18 -3.56 2.38
N PRO A 88 12.03 -4.89 2.27
CA PRO A 88 12.89 -5.70 1.42
C PRO A 88 12.82 -5.26 -0.04
N ALA A 89 13.94 -5.34 -0.76
CA ALA A 89 13.99 -4.98 -2.17
C ALA A 89 13.08 -5.85 -3.05
N SER A 90 12.82 -7.11 -2.64
CA SER A 90 11.89 -8.01 -3.31
C SER A 90 10.45 -7.51 -3.30
N GLU A 91 10.00 -6.93 -2.18
CA GLU A 91 8.65 -6.37 -2.04
C GLU A 91 8.48 -5.12 -2.91
N ILE A 92 9.53 -4.30 -3.02
CA ILE A 92 9.57 -3.12 -3.90
C ILE A 92 9.52 -3.57 -5.36
N LYS A 93 10.34 -4.55 -5.75
CA LYS A 93 10.37 -5.09 -7.12
C LYS A 93 9.00 -5.65 -7.52
N LEU A 94 8.36 -6.41 -6.63
CA LEU A 94 7.04 -6.96 -6.87
C LEU A 94 5.97 -5.85 -7.02
N ALA A 95 6.02 -4.82 -6.18
CA ALA A 95 5.11 -3.69 -6.31
C ALA A 95 5.29 -2.93 -7.63
N LEU A 96 6.52 -2.74 -8.10
CA LEU A 96 6.80 -2.13 -9.41
C LEU A 96 6.27 -2.97 -10.57
N GLN A 97 6.48 -4.29 -10.52
CA GLN A 97 5.97 -5.21 -11.53
C GLN A 97 4.43 -5.14 -11.60
N ARG A 98 3.76 -5.19 -10.46
CA ARG A 98 2.29 -5.08 -10.39
C ARG A 98 1.78 -3.73 -10.86
N LEU A 99 2.53 -2.65 -10.60
CA LEU A 99 2.18 -1.33 -11.11
C LEU A 99 2.23 -1.30 -12.64
N GLU A 100 3.30 -1.86 -13.22
CA GLU A 100 3.46 -1.97 -14.67
C GLU A 100 2.32 -2.79 -15.29
N GLU A 101 2.00 -3.95 -14.73
CA GLU A 101 0.86 -4.80 -15.14
C GLU A 101 -0.45 -3.98 -15.18
N MET A 102 -0.77 -3.27 -14.10
CA MET A 102 -2.01 -2.48 -13.99
C MET A 102 -2.04 -1.25 -14.92
N THR A 103 -0.89 -0.67 -15.26
CA THR A 103 -0.82 0.50 -16.14
C THR A 103 -0.74 0.14 -17.63
N ASN A 104 -0.23 -1.04 -17.97
CA ASN A 104 -0.10 -1.52 -19.35
C ASN A 104 -1.40 -2.16 -19.88
N GLU A 105 -2.33 -2.53 -18.99
CA GLU A 105 -3.66 -3.04 -19.35
C GLU A 105 -4.71 -1.92 -19.61
N SER A 106 -4.27 -0.65 -19.68
CA SER A 106 -5.12 0.55 -19.90
C SER A 106 -5.09 1.09 -21.33
#